data_AF-A0A4U3FPQ3-F1
#
_entry.id   AF-A0A4U3FPQ3-F1
#
_cell.length_a   1.000
_cell.length_b   1.000
_cell.length_c   1.000
_cell.angle_alpha   90.00
_cell.angle_beta   90.00
_cell.angle_gamma   90.00
#
_symmetry.space_group_name_H-M   'P 1'
#
loop_
_entity.id
_entity.type
_entity.pdbx_description
1 polymer ?
#
loop_
_entity_poly.entity_id
_entity_poly.type
_entity_poly.pdbx_seq_one_letter_code
_entity_poly.pdbx_strand_id
1 'polypeptide(L)' 'MMGRRDDIPAAFRESIKIAENGRRTVATEDFVRALAQVNYNWSLAEANRWVEHYQSTFRDVSTEEGERRTFQLFNPNGGG' A
#
# COMPACT_ATOMS: atom_id res chain seq x y z
N MET A 1 -16.90 12.45 11.93
CA MET A 1 -15.61 12.61 12.64
C MET A 1 -14.77 11.40 12.29
N MET A 2 -13.84 11.51 11.35
CA MET A 2 -12.88 10.44 11.12
C MET A 2 -11.83 10.54 12.23
N GLY A 3 -11.88 9.60 13.15
CA GLY A 3 -10.91 9.51 14.24
C GLY A 3 -9.54 9.22 13.65
N ARG A 4 -8.48 9.74 14.26
CA ARG A 4 -7.08 9.62 13.81
C ARG A 4 -6.53 8.18 13.66
N ARG A 5 -7.38 7.17 13.85
CA ARG A 5 -7.07 5.76 13.65
C ARG A 5 -7.21 5.35 12.17
N ASP A 6 -7.96 6.11 11.39
CA ASP A 6 -8.21 5.82 9.98
C ASP A 6 -7.18 6.47 9.03
N ASP A 7 -6.27 7.32 9.53
CA ASP A 7 -5.32 8.06 8.67
C ASP A 7 -4.35 7.13 7.92
N ILE A 8 -3.79 6.12 8.58
CA ILE A 8 -2.87 5.13 7.96
C ILE A 8 -3.59 4.30 6.87
N PRO A 9 -4.73 3.63 7.15
CA PRO A 9 -5.45 2.90 6.11
C PRO A 9 -6.06 3.81 5.04
N ALA A 10 -6.38 5.07 5.36
CA ALA A 10 -6.78 6.08 4.36
C ALA A 10 -5.62 6.44 3.43
N ALA A 11 -4.43 6.73 3.98
CA ALA A 11 -3.21 6.97 3.22
C ALA A 11 -2.84 5.78 2.33
N PHE A 12 -3.01 4.55 2.83
CA PHE A 12 -2.80 3.35 2.03
C PHE A 12 -3.77 3.30 0.84
N ARG A 13 -5.06 3.57 1.07
CA ARG A 13 -6.08 3.60 0.00
C ARG A 13 -5.80 4.67 -1.04
N GLU A 14 -5.36 5.85 -0.63
CA GLU A 14 -4.94 6.94 -1.52
C GLU A 14 -3.75 6.52 -2.40
N SER A 15 -2.85 5.68 -1.86
CA SER A 15 -1.70 5.17 -2.61
C SER A 15 -2.01 4.03 -3.58
N ILE A 16 -3.25 3.54 -3.62
CA ILE A 16 -3.68 2.51 -4.57
C ILE A 16 -3.83 3.12 -5.96
N LYS A 17 -3.05 2.59 -6.90
CA LYS A 17 -3.14 2.88 -8.32
C LYS A 17 -3.77 1.71 -9.06
N ILE A 18 -4.52 2.02 -10.11
CA ILE A 18 -5.07 1.01 -11.01
C ILE A 18 -4.10 0.87 -12.17
N ALA A 19 -3.49 -0.30 -12.30
CA ALA A 19 -2.63 -0.65 -13.42
C ALA A 19 -3.47 -0.84 -14.69
N GLU A 20 -2.83 -0.77 -15.86
CA GLU A 20 -3.49 -0.88 -17.17
C GLU A 20 -4.24 -2.22 -17.36
N ASN A 21 -3.86 -3.26 -16.61
CA ASN A 21 -4.55 -4.56 -16.59
C ASN A 21 -5.78 -4.62 -15.66
N GLY A 22 -6.21 -3.48 -15.10
CA GLY A 22 -7.34 -3.37 -14.17
C GLY A 22 -7.02 -3.82 -12.74
N ARG A 23 -5.80 -4.26 -12.45
CA ARG A 23 -5.39 -4.66 -11.09
C ARG A 23 -4.99 -3.44 -10.28
N ARG A 24 -5.26 -3.51 -8.98
CA ARG A 24 -4.85 -2.48 -8.03
C ARG A 24 -3.43 -2.76 -7.55
N THR A 25 -2.55 -1.79 -7.65
CA THR A 25 -1.16 -1.86 -7.17
C THR A 25 -0.88 -0.69 -6.23
N VAL A 26 0.02 -0.91 -5.27
CA VAL A 26 0.48 0.09 -4.30
C VAL A 26 2.00 0.03 -4.29
N ALA A 27 2.65 1.16 -4.54
CA ALA A 27 4.08 1.29 -4.33
C ALA A 27 4.34 1.78 -2.91
N THR A 28 5.31 1.19 -2.21
CA THR A 28 5.69 1.59 -0.84
C THR A 28 6.08 3.07 -0.78
N GLU A 29 6.72 3.59 -1.83
CA GLU A 29 7.06 5.01 -1.93
C GLU A 29 5.81 5.91 -1.94
N ASP A 30 4.76 5.49 -2.65
CA ASP A 30 3.51 6.24 -2.71
C ASP A 30 2.77 6.18 -1.37
N PHE A 31 2.81 5.01 -0.72
CA PHE A 31 2.25 4.85 0.64
C PHE A 31 2.98 5.73 1.66
N VAL A 32 4.32 5.75 1.66
CA VAL A 32 5.11 6.64 2.54
C VAL A 32 4.82 8.11 2.23
N ARG A 33 4.65 8.47 0.96
CA ARG A 33 4.27 9.84 0.57
C ARG A 33 2.88 10.22 1.07
N ALA A 34 1.91 9.30 1.01
CA ALA A 34 0.58 9.51 1.56
C ALA A 34 0.61 9.64 3.09
N LEU A 35 1.41 8.83 3.77
CA LEU A 35 1.64 8.93 5.21
C LEU A 35 2.26 10.28 5.61
N ALA A 36 3.21 10.79 4.83
CA ALA A 36 3.80 12.10 5.09
C ALA A 36 2.74 13.22 5.03
N GLN A 37 1.72 13.10 4.18
CA GLN A 37 0.61 14.07 4.10
C GLN A 37 -0.27 14.07 5.35
N VAL A 38 -0.40 12.92 6.02
CA VAL A 38 -1.11 12.79 7.30
C VAL A 38 -0.21 12.98 8.53
N ASN A 39 0.99 13.57 8.35
CA ASN A 39 2.00 13.80 9.41
C ASN A 39 2.59 12.51 10.01
N TYR A 40 2.66 11.43 9.22
CA TYR A 40 3.34 10.19 9.58
C TYR A 40 4.62 10.02 8.76
N ASN A 41 5.78 10.08 9.42
CA ASN A 41 7.08 9.86 8.80
C ASN A 41 7.53 8.40 8.99
N TRP A 42 7.15 7.54 8.06
CA TRP A 42 7.60 6.13 8.06
C TRP A 42 8.70 5.89 7.04
N SER A 43 9.60 4.98 7.37
CA SER A 43 10.58 4.45 6.42
C SER A 43 9.92 3.45 5.48
N LEU A 44 10.54 3.21 4.31
CA LEU A 44 10.06 2.20 3.37
C LEU A 44 9.95 0.81 4.02
N ALA A 45 10.94 0.39 4.81
CA ALA A 45 10.86 -0.86 5.58
C ALA A 45 9.72 -0.92 6.63
N GLU A 46 9.29 0.21 7.20
CA GLU A 46 8.16 0.24 8.15
C GLU A 46 6.83 0.14 7.41
N ALA A 47 6.69 0.88 6.32
CA ALA A 47 5.55 0.79 5.42
C ALA A 47 5.39 -0.64 4.87
N ASN A 48 6.47 -1.29 4.44
CA ASN A 48 6.46 -2.69 3.99
C ASN A 48 5.93 -3.63 5.07
N ARG A 49 6.49 -3.53 6.29
CA ARG A 49 6.05 -4.35 7.43
C ARG A 49 4.57 -4.14 7.76
N TRP A 50 4.08 -2.91 7.67
CA TRP A 50 2.67 -2.62 7.88
C TRP A 50 1.78 -3.27 6.82
N VAL A 51 2.14 -3.15 5.53
CA VAL A 51 1.38 -3.79 4.45
C VAL A 51 1.39 -5.31 4.61
N GLU A 52 2.54 -5.92 4.91
CA GLU A 52 2.64 -7.36 5.13
C GLU A 52 1.83 -7.85 6.35
N HIS A 53 1.72 -7.04 7.41
CA HIS A 53 0.99 -7.40 8.62
C HIS A 53 -0.52 -7.18 8.51
N TYR A 54 -0.95 -6.08 7.89
CA TYR A 54 -2.35 -5.64 7.86
C TYR A 54 -3.06 -5.94 6.53
N GLN A 55 -2.34 -6.00 5.41
CA GLN A 55 -2.90 -6.18 4.07
C GLN A 55 -2.54 -7.55 3.50
N SER A 56 -3.10 -8.61 4.07
CA SER A 56 -2.90 -9.99 3.59
C SER A 56 -3.44 -10.26 2.18
N THR A 57 -4.32 -9.38 1.67
CA THR A 57 -4.85 -9.43 0.30
C THR A 57 -3.90 -8.85 -0.73
N PHE A 58 -2.91 -8.08 -0.31
CA PHE A 58 -1.89 -7.52 -1.19
C PHE A 58 -0.66 -8.43 -1.15
N ARG A 59 -0.17 -8.82 -2.33
CA ARG A 59 1.07 -9.58 -2.49
C ARG A 59 2.17 -8.70 -3.01
N ASP A 60 3.37 -8.88 -2.47
CA ASP A 60 4.58 -8.32 -3.04
C ASP A 60 4.78 -8.87 -4.46
N VAL A 61 4.90 -7.96 -5.43
CA VAL A 61 5.22 -8.25 -6.84
C VAL A 61 6.45 -7.45 -7.28
N SER A 62 7.28 -7.05 -6.31
CA SER A 62 8.47 -6.24 -6.52
C SER A 62 9.45 -6.98 -7.41
N THR A 63 9.80 -6.39 -8.54
CA THR A 63 10.88 -6.91 -9.40
C THR A 63 12.23 -6.28 -9.08
N GLU A 64 12.25 -5.21 -8.30
CA GLU A 64 13.47 -4.49 -7.91
C GLU A 64 13.96 -4.98 -6.54
N GLU A 65 15.26 -5.23 -6.41
CA GLU A 65 15.88 -5.49 -5.11
C GLU A 65 15.97 -4.19 -4.31
N GLY A 66 15.23 -4.12 -3.20
CA GLY A 66 15.30 -2.99 -2.28
C GLY A 66 14.07 -2.84 -1.37
N GLU A 67 14.02 -1.71 -0.67
CA GLU A 67 12.89 -1.33 0.19
C GLU A 67 11.71 -0.74 -0.61
N ARG A 68 11.94 -0.38 -1.87
CA ARG A 68 10.91 0.07 -2.83
C ARG A 68 10.12 -1.11 -3.35
N ARG A 69 9.21 -1.59 -2.51
CA ARG A 69 8.35 -2.71 -2.88
C ARG A 69 7.11 -2.23 -3.61
N THR A 70 6.61 -3.07 -4.49
CA THR A 70 5.32 -2.87 -5.15
C THR A 70 4.42 -4.03 -4.76
N PHE A 71 3.30 -3.70 -4.15
CA PHE A 71 2.29 -4.65 -3.75
C PHE A 71 1.14 -4.61 -4.75
N GLN A 72 0.65 -5.78 -5.16
CA GLN A 72 -0.53 -5.90 -6.01
C GLN A 72 -1.66 -6.57 -5.22
N LEU A 73 -2.86 -6.02 -5.35
CA LEU A 73 -4.06 -6.65 -4.82
C LEU A 73 -4.23 -8.00 -5.50
N PHE A 74 -4.07 -9.05 -4.72
CA PHE A 74 -4.28 -10.41 -5.12
C PHE A 74 -5.65 -10.85 -4.62
N ASN A 75 -6.64 -10.74 -5.49
CA ASN A 75 -7.98 -11.24 -5.20
C ASN A 75 -8.13 -12.64 -5.83
N PRO A 76 -8.14 -13.73 -5.04
CA PRO A 76 -8.28 -15.09 -5.58
C PRO A 76 -9.69 -15.39 -6.13
N ASN A 77 -10.69 -14.59 -5.77
CA ASN A 77 -12.08 -14.73 -6.23
C ASN A 77 -12.38 -13.72 -7.33
N GLY A 78 -11.67 -13.77 -8.46
CA GLY A 78 -11.83 -12.87 -9.62
C GLY A 78 -13.25 -12.30 -9.69
N GLY A 79 -13.39 -11.01 -9.38
CA GLY A 79 -14.69 -10.35 -9.37
C GLY A 79 -15.31 -10.57 -10.74
N GLY A 80 -16.45 -11.27 -10.75
CA GLY A 80 -17.18 -11.66 -11.96
C GLY A 80 -17.73 -10.48 -12.74
#